data_AF-A0A3D1BRE8-F1
#
_entry.id   AF-A0A3D1BRE8-F1
#
_cell.length_a   1.000
_cell.length_b   1.000
_cell.length_c   1.000
_cell.angle_alpha   90.00
_cell.angle_beta   90.00
_cell.angle_gamma   90.00
#
_symmetry.space_group_name_H-M   'P 1'
#
loop_
_entity.id
_entity.type
_entity.pdbx_description
1 polymer ?
#
loop_
_entity_poly.entity_id
_entity_poly.type
_entity_poly.pdbx_seq_one_letter_code
_entity_poly.pdbx_strand_id
1 'polypeptide(L)'
;MHVPGSLIQTKTVFEVIEELYLPDNKDQDILRDDIIRLTSPSAIKKGISSQKLRLVHVYKEDENKVIEIITNQLDWKARTIADLYKKRWDIELFFKALKPTYFLLFSTSSPAIWRLQTILC
;
A
#
# COMPACT_ATOMS: atom_id res chain seq x y z
N MET A 1 -3.55 -4.32 34.58
CA MET A 1 -4.15 -3.62 33.43
C MET A 1 -3.31 -3.94 32.20
N HIS A 2 -3.90 -4.53 31.15
CA HIS A 2 -3.15 -5.30 30.14
C HIS A 2 -4.09 -5.68 28.97
N VAL A 3 -3.79 -5.61 27.66
CA VAL A 3 -3.12 -4.59 26.81
C VAL A 3 -3.97 -4.52 25.49
N PRO A 4 -3.74 -3.62 24.49
CA PRO A 4 -2.76 -3.97 23.45
C PRO A 4 -1.99 -2.81 22.78
N GLY A 5 -0.71 -3.08 22.51
CA GLY A 5 -0.04 -2.78 21.25
C GLY A 5 -0.09 -1.34 20.72
N SER A 6 0.89 -0.53 21.11
CA SER A 6 1.43 0.45 20.16
C SER A 6 1.88 -0.31 18.91
N LEU A 7 1.35 0.07 17.74
CA LEU A 7 1.76 -0.52 16.46
C LEU A 7 3.19 -0.09 16.18
N ILE A 8 4.16 -0.91 16.61
CA ILE A 8 5.56 -0.75 16.26
C ILE A 8 5.64 -0.77 14.74
N GLN A 9 5.86 0.41 14.14
CA GLN A 9 6.24 0.55 12.74
C GLN A 9 7.61 -0.09 12.58
N THR A 10 7.59 -1.41 12.43
CA THR A 10 8.77 -2.24 12.36
C THR A 10 9.38 -1.97 11.00
N LYS A 11 10.36 -1.05 10.95
CA LYS A 11 11.13 -0.79 9.73
C LYS A 11 11.58 -2.14 9.16
N THR A 12 11.21 -2.41 7.91
CA THR A 12 11.60 -3.63 7.22
C THR A 12 13.12 -3.68 7.20
N VAL A 13 13.71 -4.68 7.86
CA VAL A 13 15.17 -4.84 7.88
C VAL A 13 15.57 -5.66 6.66
N PHE A 14 16.35 -5.05 5.78
CA PHE A 14 16.85 -5.64 4.54
C PHE A 14 18.31 -5.27 4.28
N GLU A 15 18.96 -6.06 3.44
CA GLU A 15 20.25 -5.74 2.81
C GLU A 15 20.01 -5.38 1.34
N VAL A 16 20.72 -4.38 0.82
CA VAL A 16 20.77 -4.07 -0.63
C VAL A 16 21.89 -4.92 -1.24
N ILE A 17 21.57 -5.62 -2.32
CA ILE A 17 22.50 -6.49 -3.06
C ILE A 17 23.04 -5.76 -4.29
N GLU A 18 22.19 -4.99 -4.98
CA GLU A 18 22.45 -4.37 -6.28
C GLU A 18 21.47 -3.21 -6.49
N GLU A 19 21.96 -2.01 -6.82
CA GLU A 19 21.14 -0.85 -7.22
C GLU A 19 21.05 -0.86 -8.74
N LEU A 20 19.82 -0.87 -9.28
CA LEU A 20 19.55 -0.95 -10.72
C LEU A 20 19.59 0.45 -11.36
N TYR A 21 20.05 0.51 -12.61
CA TYR A 21 20.13 1.77 -13.35
C TYR A 21 18.74 2.38 -13.63
N LEU A 22 18.58 3.65 -13.27
CA LEU A 22 17.43 4.48 -13.59
C LEU A 22 17.76 5.45 -14.74
N PRO A 23 16.84 5.67 -15.70
CA PRO A 23 17.10 6.51 -16.88
C PRO A 23 17.10 8.01 -16.55
N ASP A 24 18.20 8.70 -16.84
CA ASP A 24 18.42 10.11 -16.44
C ASP A 24 17.34 11.11 -16.91
N ASN A 25 16.65 10.81 -18.01
CA ASN A 25 15.67 11.71 -18.66
C ASN A 25 14.21 11.19 -18.59
N LYS A 26 13.91 10.14 -17.82
CA LYS A 26 12.56 9.56 -17.69
C LYS A 26 12.28 9.11 -16.26
N ASP A 27 11.01 8.83 -15.95
CA ASP A 27 10.59 8.17 -14.71
C ASP A 27 11.18 8.80 -13.43
N GLN A 28 11.28 10.14 -13.41
CA GLN A 28 11.95 10.95 -12.37
C GLN A 28 11.23 10.90 -11.00
N ASP A 29 9.99 10.40 -10.98
CA ASP A 29 9.26 10.05 -9.77
C ASP A 29 9.83 8.80 -9.09
N ILE A 30 10.66 8.01 -9.77
CA ILE A 30 11.36 6.86 -9.22
C ILE A 30 12.72 7.30 -8.70
N LEU A 31 12.89 7.22 -7.38
CA LEU A 31 14.10 7.70 -6.69
C LEU A 31 15.18 6.63 -6.59
N ARG A 32 14.78 5.36 -6.45
CA ARG A 32 15.65 4.18 -6.34
C ARG A 32 14.95 2.91 -6.81
N ASP A 33 15.76 1.94 -7.20
CA ASP A 33 15.33 0.63 -7.68
C ASP A 33 16.37 -0.42 -7.28
N ASP A 34 16.16 -1.09 -6.15
CA ASP A 34 17.14 -1.94 -5.50
C ASP A 34 16.74 -3.41 -5.53
N ILE A 35 17.68 -4.31 -5.82
CA ILE A 35 17.56 -5.73 -5.49
C ILE A 35 17.98 -5.92 -4.04
N ILE A 36 17.07 -6.46 -3.22
CA ILE A 36 17.23 -6.60 -1.77
C ILE A 36 17.04 -8.04 -1.27
N ARG A 37 17.49 -8.28 -0.04
CA ARG A 37 17.15 -9.47 0.75
C ARG A 37 16.61 -9.09 2.12
N LEU A 38 15.59 -9.78 2.59
CA LEU A 38 14.99 -9.51 3.91
C LEU A 38 15.78 -10.21 5.02
N THR A 39 16.47 -9.43 5.84
CA THR A 39 17.34 -9.92 6.93
C THR A 39 16.64 -9.95 8.30
N SER A 40 15.38 -9.49 8.38
CA SER A 40 14.60 -9.52 9.62
C SER A 40 14.45 -10.95 10.20
N PRO A 41 14.42 -11.13 11.54
CA PRO A 41 14.23 -12.45 12.16
C PRO A 41 12.95 -13.18 11.72
N SER A 42 11.90 -12.42 11.38
CA SER A 42 10.64 -12.96 10.85
C SER A 42 10.80 -13.52 9.43
N ALA A 43 11.61 -12.87 8.58
CA ALA A 43 11.92 -13.36 7.24
C ALA A 43 12.78 -14.63 7.27
N ILE A 44 13.74 -14.71 8.21
CA ILE A 44 14.55 -15.92 8.45
C ILE A 44 13.65 -17.08 8.88
N LYS A 45 12.80 -16.87 9.90
CA LYS A 45 11.86 -17.90 10.40
C LYS A 45 10.87 -18.40 9.34
N LYS A 46 10.52 -17.55 8.36
CA LYS A 46 9.63 -17.90 7.24
C LYS A 46 10.36 -18.45 6.01
N GLY A 47 11.70 -18.54 6.02
CA GLY A 47 12.50 -18.99 4.87
C GLY A 47 12.57 -18.01 3.70
N ILE A 48 12.10 -16.77 3.87
CA ILE A 48 12.04 -15.74 2.81
C ILE A 48 13.41 -15.04 2.65
N SER A 49 14.25 -15.05 3.69
CA SER A 49 15.54 -14.34 3.70
C SER A 49 16.56 -14.79 2.64
N SER A 50 16.38 -15.97 2.04
CA SER A 50 17.23 -16.46 0.94
C SER A 50 16.82 -15.88 -0.43
N GLN A 51 15.58 -15.44 -0.58
CA GLN A 51 15.01 -14.96 -1.84
C GLN A 51 15.48 -13.53 -2.14
N LYS A 52 15.83 -13.28 -3.40
CA LYS A 52 15.98 -11.91 -3.92
C LYS A 52 14.58 -11.32 -4.10
N LEU A 53 14.38 -10.11 -3.60
CA LEU A 53 13.23 -9.26 -3.89
C LEU A 53 13.72 -7.96 -4.54
N ARG A 54 12.80 -7.17 -5.07
CA ARG A 54 13.08 -5.84 -5.60
C ARG A 54 12.29 -4.80 -4.81
N LEU A 55 12.94 -3.68 -4.49
CA LEU A 55 12.42 -2.55 -3.74
C LEU A 55 12.50 -1.31 -4.62
N VAL A 56 11.35 -0.78 -5.01
CA VAL A 56 11.25 0.46 -5.79
C VAL A 56 10.79 1.59 -4.88
N HIS A 57 11.55 2.68 -4.84
CA HIS A 57 11.18 3.90 -4.12
C HIS A 57 10.55 4.90 -5.10
N VAL A 58 9.27 5.21 -4.92
CA VAL A 58 8.51 6.13 -5.79
C VAL A 58 8.06 7.34 -4.99
N TYR A 59 8.47 8.54 -5.41
CA TYR A 59 7.99 9.80 -4.86
C TYR A 59 6.58 10.10 -5.39
N LYS A 60 5.64 10.32 -4.47
CA LYS A 60 4.28 10.78 -4.75
C LYS A 60 4.15 12.24 -4.36
N GLU A 61 4.15 13.11 -5.35
CA GLU A 61 4.04 14.56 -5.20
C GLU A 61 2.77 14.99 -4.44
N ASP A 62 1.61 14.40 -4.79
CA ASP A 62 0.29 14.70 -4.18
C ASP A 62 0.28 14.65 -2.64
N GLU A 63 1.13 13.81 -2.06
CA GLU A 63 1.22 13.61 -0.61
C GLU A 63 2.57 14.04 -0.01
N ASN A 64 3.51 14.49 -0.84
CA ASN A 64 4.92 14.74 -0.49
C ASN A 64 5.54 13.57 0.32
N LYS A 65 5.46 12.35 -0.25
CA LYS A 65 5.92 11.11 0.41
C LYS A 65 6.63 10.18 -0.58
N VAL A 66 7.54 9.37 -0.05
CA VAL A 66 8.11 8.22 -0.78
C VAL A 66 7.32 6.96 -0.44
N ILE A 67 6.93 6.22 -1.46
CA ILE A 67 6.27 4.91 -1.37
C ILE A 67 7.33 3.84 -1.64
N GLU A 68 7.42 2.86 -0.73
CA GLU A 68 8.30 1.71 -0.84
C GLU A 68 7.52 0.51 -1.39
N ILE A 69 7.85 0.08 -2.62
CA ILE A 69 7.17 -1.03 -3.29
C ILE A 69 8.10 -2.24 -3.31
N ILE A 70 7.82 -3.23 -2.45
CA ILE A 70 8.51 -4.53 -2.46
C ILE A 70 7.78 -5.49 -3.39
N THR A 71 8.51 -6.12 -4.31
CA THR A 71 7.99 -7.11 -5.26
C THR A 71 8.95 -8.29 -5.45
N ASN A 72 8.41 -9.44 -5.87
CA ASN A 72 9.19 -10.58 -6.35
C ASN A 72 9.46 -10.51 -7.86
N GLN A 73 8.90 -9.52 -8.57
CA GLN A 73 9.10 -9.34 -10.00
C GLN A 73 10.41 -8.60 -10.26
N LEU A 74 11.42 -9.31 -10.74
CA LEU A 74 12.77 -8.78 -10.95
C LEU A 74 12.98 -8.25 -12.38
N ASP A 75 12.22 -8.72 -13.37
CA ASP A 75 12.54 -8.51 -14.80
C ASP A 75 11.88 -7.26 -15.42
N TRP A 76 10.90 -6.67 -14.74
CA TRP A 76 10.10 -5.55 -15.30
C TRP A 76 10.83 -4.20 -15.18
N LYS A 77 10.29 -3.16 -15.80
CA LYS A 77 10.77 -1.79 -15.57
C LYS A 77 10.19 -1.26 -14.25
N ALA A 78 10.95 -0.46 -13.51
CA ALA A 78 10.50 0.18 -12.27
C ALA A 78 9.18 0.95 -12.48
N ARG A 79 9.06 1.68 -13.61
CA ARG A 79 7.82 2.36 -14.06
C ARG A 79 6.61 1.43 -14.11
N THR A 80 6.77 0.23 -14.69
CA THR A 80 5.67 -0.76 -14.79
C THR A 80 5.23 -1.27 -13.42
N ILE A 81 6.17 -1.43 -12.48
CA ILE A 81 5.88 -1.81 -11.09
C ILE A 81 5.13 -0.67 -10.38
N ALA A 82 5.59 0.57 -10.52
CA ALA A 82 4.96 1.77 -9.98
C ALA A 82 3.53 1.97 -10.51
N ASP A 83 3.33 1.86 -11.83
CA ASP A 83 2.01 1.98 -12.48
C ASP A 83 1.03 0.88 -12.04
N LEU A 84 1.51 -0.35 -11.83
CA LEU A 84 0.66 -1.44 -11.31
C LEU A 84 0.26 -1.17 -9.85
N TYR A 85 1.18 -0.65 -9.04
CA TYR A 85 0.88 -0.28 -7.65
C TYR A 85 -0.13 0.88 -7.59
N LYS A 86 0.02 1.90 -8.45
CA LYS A 86 -0.95 3.00 -8.59
C LYS A 86 -2.34 2.47 -8.96
N LYS A 87 -2.46 1.62 -9.97
CA LYS A 87 -3.74 0.98 -10.37
C LYS A 87 -4.39 0.20 -9.23
N ARG A 88 -3.61 -0.51 -8.41
CA ARG A 88 -4.13 -1.18 -7.21
C ARG A 88 -4.74 -0.19 -6.21
N TRP A 89 -4.07 0.95 -5.99
CA TRP A 89 -4.56 2.01 -5.10
C TRP A 89 -5.81 2.70 -5.64
N ASP A 90 -5.87 2.96 -6.95
CA ASP A 90 -7.05 3.51 -7.62
C ASP A 90 -8.29 2.59 -7.47
N ILE A 91 -8.10 1.28 -7.54
CA ILE A 91 -9.15 0.26 -7.27
C ILE A 91 -9.61 0.31 -5.81
N GLU A 92 -8.68 0.46 -4.85
CA GLU A 92 -9.04 0.60 -3.43
C GLU A 92 -9.84 1.88 -3.18
N LEU A 93 -9.44 3.00 -3.78
CA LEU A 93 -10.13 4.28 -3.70
C LEU A 93 -11.53 4.22 -4.33
N PHE A 94 -11.67 3.54 -5.48
CA PHE A 94 -12.95 3.28 -6.12
C PHE A 94 -13.91 2.52 -5.19
N PHE A 95 -13.49 1.40 -4.60
CA PHE A 95 -14.32 0.67 -3.65
C PHE A 95 -14.60 1.44 -2.35
N LYS A 96 -13.68 2.31 -1.91
CA LYS A 96 -13.91 3.22 -0.77
C LYS A 96 -14.99 4.25 -1.08
N ALA A 97 -15.02 4.79 -2.30
CA ALA A 97 -16.03 5.74 -2.77
C ALA A 97 -17.42 5.10 -2.96
N LEU A 98 -17.48 3.83 -3.40
CA LEU A 98 -18.76 3.12 -3.58
C LEU A 98 -19.49 2.77 -2.27
N LYS A 99 -18.77 2.52 -1.18
CA LYS A 99 -19.36 2.12 0.12
C LYS A 99 -20.48 3.05 0.64
N PRO A 100 -20.31 4.39 0.73
CA PRO A 100 -21.38 5.28 1.18
C PRO A 100 -22.58 5.29 0.21
N THR A 101 -22.35 5.26 -1.11
CA THR A 101 -23.43 5.24 -2.12
C THR A 101 -24.28 3.97 -2.01
N TYR A 102 -23.64 2.82 -1.79
CA TYR A 102 -24.32 1.55 -1.52
C TYR A 102 -25.19 1.66 -0.26
N PHE A 103 -24.63 2.13 0.87
CA PHE A 103 -25.37 2.25 2.13
C PHE A 103 -26.64 3.11 2.01
N LEU A 104 -26.57 4.23 1.28
CA LEU A 104 -27.73 5.11 1.06
C LEU A 104 -28.87 4.40 0.31
N LEU A 105 -28.57 3.62 -0.73
CA LEU A 105 -29.58 2.92 -1.54
C LEU A 105 -30.42 1.90 -0.73
N PHE A 106 -29.82 1.24 0.28
CA PHE A 106 -30.58 0.34 1.16
C PHE A 106 -31.42 1.12 2.18
N SER A 107 -30.94 2.29 2.66
CA SER A 107 -31.71 3.15 3.56
C SER A 107 -32.96 3.76 2.90
N THR A 108 -32.90 4.07 1.60
CA THR A 108 -34.05 4.59 0.84
C THR A 108 -35.06 3.52 0.42
N SER A 109 -34.74 2.24 0.59
CA SER A 109 -35.58 1.11 0.14
C SER A 109 -36.67 0.70 1.14
N SER A 110 -36.83 1.39 2.27
CA SER A 110 -38.00 1.25 3.15
C SER A 110 -38.34 2.54 3.92
N PRO A 111 -39.37 3.30 3.53
CA PRO A 111 -39.77 4.55 4.19
C PRO A 111 -40.38 4.40 5.60
N ALA A 112 -40.51 3.18 6.13
CA ALA A 112 -41.45 2.88 7.22
C ALA A 112 -40.90 3.06 8.65
N ILE A 113 -39.58 3.21 8.85
CA ILE A 113 -38.96 2.99 10.18
C ILE A 113 -38.63 4.29 10.95
N TRP A 114 -38.56 5.46 10.29
CA TRP A 114 -38.07 6.70 10.92
C TRP A 114 -39.11 7.54 11.68
N ARG A 115 -40.33 7.03 11.94
CA ARG A 115 -41.44 7.81 12.51
C ARG A 115 -41.66 7.66 14.03
N LEU A 116 -40.62 7.31 14.80
CA LEU A 116 -40.77 7.06 16.26
C LEU A 116 -39.72 7.73 17.17
N GLN A 117 -39.00 8.76 16.72
CA GLN A 117 -38.15 9.55 17.64
C GLN A 117 -38.20 11.06 17.37
N THR A 118 -39.40 11.64 17.49
CA THR A 118 -39.62 13.10 17.56
C THR A 118 -40.77 13.49 18.50
N ILE A 119 -41.14 12.61 19.45
CA ILE A 119 -42.09 12.90 20.52
C ILE A 119 -41.58 12.25 21.82
N LEU A 120 -40.71 12.97 22.53
CA LEU A 120 -40.49 12.91 23.99
C LEU A 120 -39.46 13.98 24.39
N CYS A 121 -39.84 15.23 24.11
CA CYS A 121 -39.54 16.41 24.92
C CYS A 121 -40.89 17.03 25.28
#